data_AF-A0A958DJF1-F1
#
_entry.id   AF-A0A958DJF1-F1
#
_cell.length_a   1.000
_cell.length_b   1.000
_cell.length_c   1.000
_cell.angle_alpha   90.00
_cell.angle_beta   90.00
_cell.angle_gamma   90.00
#
_symmetry.space_group_name_H-M   'P 1'
#
loop_
_entity.id
_entity.type
_entity.pdbx_description
1 polymer ?
#
loop_
_entity_poly.entity_id
_entity_poly.type
_entity_poly.pdbx_seq_one_letter_code
_entity_poly.pdbx_strand_id
1 'polypeptide(L)'
;MSNVIEEIVTGSTTSAESVGLTPWTPQAGEFVLLFVAQRDESIAISVGGNGLSWIELQNCDNVQGQGGISVWKGEGASPSTGQITVTVTGNSKPVMCAAIRVSGADGTSPVDNSAQDTGPNPDNNDMKIDITTGVASALIVAGGTHRTKNFTVPGGETEISINNTVGSGGDLTALSLWSKQAAAAGSYTLGDDNDLSGDIDWCCVAVSIAPAAAGSGGALPMAQNFYYRRRVS
;
A
#
# COMPACT_ATOMS: atom_id res chain seq x y z
N MET A 1 -6.36 13.59 11.68
CA MET A 1 -7.43 13.13 10.77
C MET A 1 -7.26 11.61 10.61
N SER A 2 -8.23 10.88 10.07
CA SER A 2 -8.02 9.44 9.77
C SER A 2 -7.63 9.28 8.31
N ASN A 3 -6.73 8.36 8.01
CA ASN A 3 -6.39 7.99 6.64
C ASN A 3 -7.56 7.25 5.99
N VAL A 4 -7.82 7.52 4.72
CA VAL A 4 -8.89 6.86 3.96
C VAL A 4 -8.35 6.41 2.62
N ILE A 5 -8.71 5.19 2.21
CA ILE A 5 -8.43 4.70 0.87
C ILE A 5 -9.55 5.18 -0.03
N GLU A 6 -9.22 6.09 -0.94
CA GLU A 6 -10.20 6.81 -1.76
C GLU A 6 -10.47 6.13 -3.09
N GLU A 7 -9.44 5.51 -3.67
CA GLU A 7 -9.49 4.98 -5.02
C GLU A 7 -8.47 3.87 -5.19
N ILE A 8 -8.80 2.90 -6.05
CA ILE A 8 -7.95 1.76 -6.39
C ILE A 8 -7.96 1.60 -7.91
N VAL A 9 -6.78 1.46 -8.51
CA VAL A 9 -6.63 1.11 -9.93
C VAL A 9 -5.71 -0.07 -10.08
N THR A 10 -6.00 -0.94 -11.05
CA THR A 10 -5.21 -2.14 -11.31
C THR A 10 -4.72 -2.16 -12.75
N GLY A 11 -3.71 -3.00 -12.99
CA GLY A 11 -3.15 -3.31 -14.29
C GLY A 11 -2.38 -4.61 -14.22
N SER A 12 -2.28 -5.33 -15.34
CA SER A 12 -1.54 -6.59 -15.38
C SER A 12 -1.02 -6.90 -16.78
N THR A 13 -0.07 -7.83 -16.84
CA THR A 13 0.37 -8.46 -18.07
C THR A 13 0.65 -9.94 -17.83
N THR A 14 0.45 -10.78 -18.84
CA THR A 14 0.91 -12.17 -18.83
C THR A 14 2.34 -12.30 -19.35
N SER A 15 2.79 -11.37 -20.20
CA SER A 15 4.10 -11.34 -20.82
C SER A 15 4.30 -9.98 -21.52
N ALA A 16 4.96 -9.03 -20.86
CA ALA A 16 5.34 -7.74 -21.44
C ALA A 16 6.43 -7.08 -20.61
N GLU A 17 7.13 -6.12 -21.23
CA GLU A 17 8.17 -5.32 -20.58
C GLU A 17 7.61 -4.10 -19.82
N SER A 18 6.30 -3.86 -19.90
CA SER A 18 5.63 -2.78 -19.18
C SER A 18 4.18 -3.12 -18.87
N VAL A 19 3.69 -2.63 -17.75
CA VAL A 19 2.29 -2.70 -17.32
C VAL A 19 1.76 -1.29 -17.12
N GLY A 20 0.69 -0.94 -17.84
CA GLY A 20 -0.07 0.28 -17.59
C GLY A 20 -1.28 -0.02 -16.71
N LEU A 21 -1.43 0.70 -15.60
CA LEU A 21 -2.63 0.62 -14.76
C LEU A 21 -3.77 1.44 -15.37
N THR A 22 -5.00 1.18 -14.96
CA THR A 22 -6.16 1.98 -15.37
C THR A 22 -5.90 3.47 -15.12
N PRO A 23 -6.12 4.38 -16.10
CA PRO A 23 -5.87 5.80 -15.92
C PRO A 23 -6.70 6.41 -14.79
N TRP A 24 -6.09 7.30 -14.01
CA TRP A 24 -6.73 8.06 -12.94
C TRP A 24 -6.05 9.42 -12.73
N THR A 25 -6.58 10.21 -11.80
CA THR A 25 -5.99 11.50 -11.40
C THR A 25 -5.87 11.56 -9.88
N PRO A 26 -4.67 11.34 -9.30
CA PRO A 26 -4.45 11.59 -7.87
C PRO A 26 -4.71 13.06 -7.52
N GLN A 27 -5.19 13.37 -6.32
CA GLN A 27 -5.33 14.78 -5.91
C GLN A 27 -4.02 15.32 -5.32
N ALA A 28 -3.87 16.64 -5.38
CA ALA A 28 -2.70 17.30 -4.80
C ALA A 28 -2.67 17.14 -3.28
N GLY A 29 -1.51 16.80 -2.72
CA GLY A 29 -1.34 16.59 -1.27
C GLY A 29 -1.82 15.22 -0.78
N GLU A 30 -2.30 14.36 -1.67
CA GLU A 30 -2.53 12.94 -1.38
C GLU A 30 -1.30 12.11 -1.74
N PHE A 31 -1.28 10.90 -1.19
CA PHE A 31 -0.20 9.95 -1.36
C PHE A 31 -0.72 8.70 -2.10
N VAL A 32 0.12 8.11 -2.96
CA VAL A 32 -0.21 6.88 -3.70
C VAL A 32 0.72 5.75 -3.28
N LEU A 33 0.14 4.60 -2.94
CA LEU A 33 0.87 3.34 -2.84
C LEU A 33 0.62 2.49 -4.07
N LEU A 34 1.69 1.93 -4.64
CA LEU A 34 1.61 0.94 -5.71
C LEU A 34 2.22 -0.36 -5.22
N PHE A 35 1.47 -1.45 -5.31
CA PHE A 35 1.95 -2.80 -5.08
C PHE A 35 2.12 -3.51 -6.42
N VAL A 36 3.25 -4.20 -6.59
CA VAL A 36 3.59 -4.94 -7.81
C VAL A 36 3.97 -6.36 -7.42
N ALA A 37 3.10 -7.32 -7.74
CA ALA A 37 3.40 -8.75 -7.66
C ALA A 37 3.98 -9.23 -8.99
N GLN A 38 5.14 -9.88 -8.95
CA GLN A 38 5.83 -10.40 -10.13
C GLN A 38 6.11 -11.89 -9.99
N ARG A 39 5.95 -12.64 -11.08
CA ARG A 39 6.37 -14.05 -11.10
C ARG A 39 7.85 -14.24 -11.27
N ASP A 40 8.53 -13.33 -11.96
CA ASP A 40 9.98 -13.37 -12.12
C ASP A 40 10.61 -12.26 -11.27
N GLU A 41 10.98 -12.62 -10.05
CA GLU A 41 11.58 -11.70 -9.09
C GLU A 41 12.98 -11.22 -9.46
N SER A 42 13.62 -11.85 -10.46
CA SER A 42 14.93 -11.43 -10.96
C SER A 42 14.87 -10.17 -11.82
N ILE A 43 13.67 -9.74 -12.24
CA ILE A 43 13.47 -8.56 -13.07
C ILE A 43 13.35 -7.32 -12.20
N ALA A 44 14.24 -6.35 -12.44
CA ALA A 44 14.17 -5.06 -11.78
C ALA A 44 12.94 -4.26 -12.26
N ILE A 45 12.24 -3.65 -11.29
CA ILE A 45 11.07 -2.81 -11.52
C ILE A 45 11.50 -1.33 -11.51
N SER A 46 10.91 -0.55 -12.40
CA SER A 46 10.89 0.92 -12.27
C SER A 46 9.48 1.45 -12.49
N VAL A 47 9.13 2.53 -11.80
CA VAL A 47 7.77 3.07 -11.79
C VAL A 47 7.79 4.54 -12.21
N GLY A 48 6.85 4.91 -13.06
CA GLY A 48 6.58 6.29 -13.42
C GLY A 48 5.10 6.52 -13.70
N GLY A 49 4.68 7.78 -13.75
CA GLY A 49 3.30 8.13 -14.10
C GLY A 49 2.68 9.17 -13.18
N ASN A 50 1.54 9.70 -13.61
CA ASN A 50 0.76 10.75 -12.93
C ASN A 50 1.54 12.01 -12.50
N GLY A 51 2.73 12.26 -13.07
CA GLY A 51 3.58 13.38 -12.65
C GLY A 51 4.12 13.26 -11.22
N LEU A 52 4.12 12.04 -10.65
CA LEU A 52 4.60 11.76 -9.30
C LEU A 52 6.07 11.32 -9.33
N SER A 53 6.80 11.60 -8.25
CA SER A 53 8.07 10.98 -7.94
C SER A 53 7.83 9.66 -7.22
N TRP A 54 8.47 8.59 -7.69
CA TRP A 54 8.29 7.23 -7.18
C TRP A 54 9.52 6.75 -6.41
N ILE A 55 9.29 6.18 -5.23
CA ILE A 55 10.32 5.62 -4.34
C ILE A 55 9.91 4.21 -3.96
N GLU A 56 10.79 3.23 -4.13
CA GLU A 56 10.59 1.88 -3.62
C GLU A 56 10.68 1.90 -2.08
N LEU A 57 9.68 1.34 -1.40
CA LEU A 57 9.65 1.23 0.05
C LEU A 57 10.14 -0.15 0.50
N GLN A 58 9.67 -1.21 -0.18
CA GLN A 58 10.09 -2.59 0.05
C GLN A 58 10.07 -3.37 -1.25
N ASN A 59 10.93 -4.39 -1.31
CA ASN A 59 10.99 -5.38 -2.37
C ASN A 59 11.31 -6.74 -1.76
N CYS A 60 10.33 -7.65 -1.83
CA CYS A 60 10.33 -8.91 -1.13
C CYS A 60 10.23 -10.07 -2.10
N ASP A 61 11.30 -10.85 -2.17
CA ASP A 61 11.36 -12.09 -2.92
C ASP A 61 10.85 -13.24 -2.04
N ASN A 62 10.01 -14.12 -2.60
CA ASN A 62 9.59 -15.30 -1.88
C ASN A 62 10.81 -16.20 -1.62
N VAL A 63 10.90 -16.76 -0.42
CA VAL A 63 12.05 -17.57 0.01
C VAL A 63 12.32 -18.80 -0.88
N GLN A 64 11.33 -19.28 -1.64
CA GLN A 64 11.45 -20.41 -2.57
C GLN A 64 11.67 -19.98 -4.03
N GLY A 65 11.80 -18.68 -4.29
CA GLY A 65 11.98 -18.10 -5.61
C GLY A 65 10.79 -18.29 -6.55
N GLN A 66 9.58 -18.33 -5.98
CA GLN A 66 8.34 -18.54 -6.72
C GLN A 66 7.56 -17.24 -7.01
N GLY A 67 8.15 -16.08 -6.75
CA GLY A 67 7.58 -14.77 -7.08
C GLY A 67 7.93 -13.73 -6.03
N GLY A 68 7.75 -12.46 -6.35
CA GLY A 68 8.06 -11.36 -5.46
C GLY A 68 6.97 -10.30 -5.42
N ILE A 69 7.01 -9.47 -4.40
CA ILE A 69 6.17 -8.28 -4.29
C ILE A 69 7.01 -7.07 -3.90
N SER A 70 6.80 -5.95 -4.58
CA SER A 70 7.34 -4.65 -4.19
C SER A 70 6.23 -3.65 -3.92
N VAL A 71 6.52 -2.69 -3.04
CA VAL A 71 5.63 -1.57 -2.75
C VAL A 71 6.35 -0.24 -2.92
N TRP A 72 5.69 0.67 -3.62
CA TRP A 72 6.23 1.94 -4.06
C TRP A 72 5.37 3.08 -3.57
N LYS A 73 6.02 4.16 -3.16
CA LYS A 73 5.41 5.44 -2.82
C LYS A 73 5.48 6.39 -4.01
N GLY A 74 4.34 6.93 -4.42
CA GLY A 74 4.24 8.04 -5.37
C GLY A 74 3.77 9.32 -4.69
N GLU A 75 4.52 10.42 -4.83
CA GLU A 75 4.15 11.74 -4.30
C GLU A 75 4.53 12.90 -5.22
N GLY A 76 3.78 14.00 -5.14
CA GLY A 76 4.02 15.18 -5.96
C GLY A 76 3.04 16.32 -5.67
N ALA A 77 3.49 17.57 -5.80
CA ALA A 77 2.68 18.75 -5.52
C ALA A 77 1.61 19.03 -6.59
N SER A 78 1.75 18.46 -7.78
CA SER A 78 0.84 18.70 -8.91
C SER A 78 0.67 17.42 -9.74
N PRO A 79 -0.11 16.44 -9.24
CA PRO A 79 -0.39 15.24 -10.00
C PRO A 79 -1.11 15.56 -11.32
N SER A 80 -0.97 14.67 -12.29
CA SER A 80 -1.61 14.76 -13.60
C SER A 80 -2.44 13.53 -13.91
N THR A 81 -3.46 13.70 -14.74
CA THR A 81 -4.26 12.59 -15.27
C THR A 81 -3.40 11.69 -16.14
N GLY A 82 -3.47 10.39 -15.92
CA GLY A 82 -2.72 9.42 -16.71
C GLY A 82 -2.65 8.05 -16.04
N GLN A 83 -1.85 7.17 -16.62
CA GLN A 83 -1.56 5.85 -16.07
C GLN A 83 -0.32 5.91 -15.18
N ILE A 84 -0.29 5.01 -14.21
CA ILE A 84 0.96 4.52 -13.64
C ILE A 84 1.50 3.46 -14.60
N THR A 85 2.78 3.56 -14.93
CA THR A 85 3.50 2.60 -15.76
C THR A 85 4.57 1.94 -14.92
N VAL A 86 4.47 0.61 -14.82
CA VAL A 86 5.47 -0.26 -14.21
C VAL A 86 6.30 -0.86 -15.35
N THR A 87 7.61 -0.60 -15.36
CA THR A 87 8.53 -1.13 -16.37
C THR A 87 9.30 -2.30 -15.79
N VAL A 88 9.30 -3.41 -16.51
CA VAL A 88 9.89 -4.72 -16.16
C VAL A 88 10.66 -5.24 -17.36
N THR A 89 11.79 -4.62 -17.67
CA THR A 89 12.52 -4.86 -18.94
C THR A 89 12.94 -6.34 -19.06
N GLY A 90 12.67 -6.96 -20.20
CA GLY A 90 12.96 -8.38 -20.45
C GLY A 90 12.00 -9.36 -19.77
N ASN A 91 10.96 -8.89 -19.08
CA ASN A 91 9.98 -9.76 -18.43
C ASN A 91 9.17 -10.55 -19.48
N SER A 92 9.11 -11.87 -19.25
CA SER A 92 8.29 -12.78 -20.04
C SER A 92 7.19 -13.46 -19.22
N LYS A 93 7.06 -13.16 -17.93
CA LYS A 93 6.15 -13.81 -16.99
C LYS A 93 5.05 -12.87 -16.48
N PRO A 94 4.01 -13.39 -15.81
CA PRO A 94 2.92 -12.57 -15.33
C PRO A 94 3.32 -11.58 -14.23
N VAL A 95 2.73 -10.38 -14.30
CA VAL A 95 2.88 -9.29 -13.33
C VAL A 95 1.49 -8.69 -13.06
N MET A 96 1.14 -8.54 -11.78
CA MET A 96 -0.09 -7.93 -11.30
C MET A 96 0.23 -6.66 -10.51
N CYS A 97 -0.47 -5.58 -10.79
CA CYS A 97 -0.27 -4.30 -10.11
C CYS A 97 -1.59 -3.78 -9.55
N ALA A 98 -1.54 -3.20 -8.36
CA ALA A 98 -2.64 -2.45 -7.77
C ALA A 98 -2.09 -1.20 -7.10
N ALA A 99 -2.62 -0.04 -7.47
CA ALA A 99 -2.32 1.23 -6.83
C ALA A 99 -3.53 1.73 -6.05
N ILE A 100 -3.26 2.34 -4.90
CA ILE A 100 -4.27 2.93 -4.02
C ILE A 100 -3.93 4.38 -3.74
N ARG A 101 -4.96 5.21 -3.67
CA ARG A 101 -4.85 6.61 -3.23
C ARG A 101 -5.27 6.72 -1.78
N VAL A 102 -4.40 7.30 -0.95
CA VAL A 102 -4.63 7.47 0.48
C VAL A 102 -4.74 8.96 0.80
N SER A 103 -5.93 9.37 1.24
CA SER A 103 -6.18 10.71 1.77
C SER A 103 -5.94 10.74 3.28
N GLY A 104 -5.79 11.93 3.85
CA GLY A 104 -5.66 12.13 5.29
C GLY A 104 -4.30 11.80 5.89
N ALA A 105 -3.32 11.37 5.08
CA ALA A 105 -1.96 11.06 5.49
C ALA A 105 -1.12 12.31 5.81
N ASP A 106 -0.05 12.15 6.57
CA ASP A 106 0.93 13.21 6.81
C ASP A 106 1.53 13.69 5.47
N GLY A 107 1.34 14.97 5.14
CA GLY A 107 1.78 15.53 3.86
C GLY A 107 3.29 15.75 3.73
N THR A 108 4.07 15.51 4.80
CA THR A 108 5.53 15.64 4.81
C THR A 108 6.19 14.25 4.89
N SER A 109 5.72 13.42 5.81
CA SER A 109 6.29 12.09 6.08
C SER A 109 5.17 11.05 6.22
N PRO A 110 4.49 10.69 5.11
CA PRO A 110 3.31 9.82 5.17
C PRO A 110 3.64 8.39 5.57
N VAL A 111 4.84 7.89 5.28
CA VAL A 111 5.27 6.53 5.64
C VAL A 111 5.99 6.57 6.97
N ASP A 112 5.39 5.98 7.99
CA ASP A 112 5.97 5.83 9.33
C ASP A 112 6.92 4.63 9.37
N ASN A 113 6.50 3.50 8.80
CA ASN A 113 7.30 2.28 8.74
C ASN A 113 6.89 1.39 7.57
N SER A 114 7.73 0.42 7.23
CA SER A 114 7.38 -0.66 6.31
C SER A 114 8.05 -1.97 6.75
N ALA A 115 7.46 -3.10 6.36
CA ALA A 115 7.93 -4.43 6.70
C ALA A 115 7.76 -5.38 5.50
N GLN A 116 8.45 -6.51 5.55
CA GLN A 116 8.31 -7.60 4.58
C GLN A 116 8.44 -8.97 5.26
N ASP A 117 7.78 -9.97 4.68
CA ASP A 117 7.94 -11.38 5.03
C ASP A 117 8.10 -12.18 3.73
N THR A 118 9.20 -12.92 3.62
CA THR A 118 9.54 -13.76 2.45
C THR A 118 8.68 -15.01 2.36
N GLY A 119 7.82 -15.23 3.35
CA GLY A 119 6.93 -16.37 3.46
C GLY A 119 7.66 -17.68 3.76
N PRO A 120 6.96 -18.81 3.59
CA PRO A 120 7.30 -20.04 4.26
C PRO A 120 8.17 -20.93 3.37
N ASN A 121 8.97 -21.78 4.01
CA ASN A 121 9.64 -22.92 3.38
C ASN A 121 9.71 -24.06 4.42
N PRO A 122 8.86 -25.10 4.33
CA PRO A 122 7.97 -25.46 3.21
C PRO A 122 6.71 -24.58 3.12
N ASP A 123 5.92 -24.74 2.04
CA ASP A 123 4.61 -24.10 1.85
C ASP A 123 3.72 -24.18 3.10
N ASN A 124 2.98 -23.11 3.37
CA ASN A 124 1.88 -23.07 4.34
C ASN A 124 0.77 -22.13 3.84
N ASN A 125 -0.28 -21.94 4.65
CA ASN A 125 -1.44 -21.15 4.30
C ASN A 125 -1.68 -19.94 5.24
N ASP A 126 -0.61 -19.42 5.85
CA ASP A 126 -0.66 -18.36 6.87
C ASP A 126 -0.04 -17.05 6.34
N MET A 127 -0.66 -16.39 5.36
CA MET A 127 -0.11 -15.20 4.70
C MET A 127 -0.22 -13.95 5.59
N LYS A 128 0.67 -13.87 6.58
CA LYS A 128 0.69 -12.80 7.59
C LYS A 128 2.03 -12.10 7.70
N ILE A 129 1.99 -10.88 8.24
CA ILE A 129 3.15 -10.02 8.39
C ILE A 129 3.06 -9.18 9.67
N ASP A 130 4.17 -9.13 10.39
CA ASP A 130 4.34 -8.25 11.55
C ASP A 130 4.93 -6.91 11.15
N ILE A 131 4.35 -5.82 11.68
CA ILE A 131 4.83 -4.46 11.50
C ILE A 131 4.62 -3.63 12.76
N THR A 132 5.60 -2.80 13.09
CA THR A 132 5.48 -1.81 14.16
C THR A 132 5.11 -0.45 13.57
N THR A 133 4.16 0.25 14.19
CA THR A 133 3.89 1.67 13.94
C THR A 133 4.36 2.52 15.11
N GLY A 134 5.03 3.63 14.82
CA GLY A 134 5.43 4.66 15.78
C GLY A 134 4.30 5.64 16.12
N VAL A 135 3.20 5.62 15.36
CA VAL A 135 2.12 6.61 15.46
C VAL A 135 0.77 5.97 15.71
N ALA A 136 -0.02 6.60 16.60
CA ALA A 136 -1.41 6.22 16.82
C ALA A 136 -2.27 6.57 15.60
N SER A 137 -3.34 5.81 15.38
CA SER A 137 -4.22 6.01 14.21
C SER A 137 -3.50 5.87 12.86
N ALA A 138 -2.40 5.12 12.81
CA ALA A 138 -1.79 4.73 11.54
C ALA A 138 -2.74 3.81 10.75
N LEU A 139 -2.87 4.06 9.46
CA LEU A 139 -3.46 3.08 8.55
C LEU A 139 -2.34 2.15 8.10
N ILE A 140 -2.45 0.87 8.41
CA ILE A 140 -1.50 -0.13 7.96
C ILE A 140 -2.11 -0.81 6.74
N VAL A 141 -1.40 -0.78 5.61
CA VAL A 141 -1.81 -1.45 4.37
C VAL A 141 -0.82 -2.58 4.11
N ALA A 142 -1.34 -3.79 3.95
CA ALA A 142 -0.56 -4.94 3.52
C ALA A 142 -0.90 -5.30 2.07
N GLY A 143 0.10 -5.85 1.40
CA GLY A 143 -0.05 -6.50 0.11
C GLY A 143 0.68 -7.84 0.13
N GLY A 144 0.07 -8.86 -0.43
CA GLY A 144 0.63 -10.20 -0.53
C GLY A 144 0.51 -10.73 -1.95
N THR A 145 1.58 -11.34 -2.45
CA THR A 145 1.52 -12.20 -3.63
C THR A 145 1.34 -13.64 -3.18
N HIS A 146 0.38 -14.30 -3.79
CA HIS A 146 0.08 -15.71 -3.62
C HIS A 146 -0.28 -16.26 -4.99
N ARG A 147 -0.09 -17.56 -5.22
CA ARG A 147 -0.33 -18.12 -6.55
C ARG A 147 -1.77 -18.57 -6.70
N THR A 148 -1.99 -19.88 -6.75
CA THR A 148 -3.27 -20.47 -7.16
C THR A 148 -4.29 -20.58 -6.03
N LYS A 149 -4.04 -19.92 -4.89
CA LYS A 149 -4.90 -20.00 -3.70
C LYS A 149 -5.72 -18.72 -3.58
N ASN A 150 -6.80 -18.80 -2.83
CA ASN A 150 -7.60 -17.62 -2.52
C ASN A 150 -7.29 -17.15 -1.11
N PHE A 151 -6.99 -15.86 -0.99
CA PHE A 151 -6.87 -15.17 0.28
C PHE A 151 -8.24 -14.73 0.78
N THR A 152 -8.47 -14.90 2.07
CA THR A 152 -9.64 -14.42 2.81
C THR A 152 -9.15 -13.41 3.85
N VAL A 153 -9.70 -12.20 3.82
CA VAL A 153 -9.31 -11.15 4.78
C VAL A 153 -9.69 -11.60 6.20
N PRO A 154 -8.74 -11.63 7.15
CA PRO A 154 -9.03 -11.99 8.53
C PRO A 154 -9.97 -11.00 9.25
N GLY A 155 -10.56 -11.46 10.36
CA GLY A 155 -11.44 -10.63 11.18
C GLY A 155 -10.71 -9.42 11.79
N GLY A 156 -11.34 -8.24 11.73
CA GLY A 156 -10.76 -6.99 12.25
C GLY A 156 -9.87 -6.25 11.25
N GLU A 157 -9.77 -6.77 10.02
CA GLU A 157 -9.09 -6.14 8.89
C GLU A 157 -10.11 -5.80 7.80
N THR A 158 -9.71 -4.94 6.87
CA THR A 158 -10.57 -4.43 5.80
C THR A 158 -10.01 -4.79 4.44
N GLU A 159 -10.86 -5.40 3.61
CA GLU A 159 -10.55 -5.66 2.21
C GLU A 159 -10.31 -4.36 1.45
N ILE A 160 -9.24 -4.33 0.65
CA ILE A 160 -9.00 -3.26 -0.32
C ILE A 160 -9.25 -3.79 -1.72
N SER A 161 -8.47 -4.79 -2.12
CA SER A 161 -8.59 -5.44 -3.43
C SER A 161 -7.87 -6.79 -3.37
N ILE A 162 -8.62 -7.88 -3.34
CA ILE A 162 -8.06 -9.22 -3.10
C ILE A 162 -8.20 -10.14 -4.31
N ASN A 163 -7.30 -11.13 -4.38
CA ASN A 163 -7.35 -12.22 -5.34
C ASN A 163 -7.34 -11.76 -6.81
N ASN A 164 -6.64 -10.65 -7.10
CA ASN A 164 -6.42 -10.21 -8.47
C ASN A 164 -5.41 -11.14 -9.13
N THR A 165 -5.83 -11.95 -10.09
CA THR A 165 -4.99 -12.99 -10.69
C THR A 165 -4.59 -12.67 -12.13
N VAL A 166 -3.41 -13.13 -12.53
CA VAL A 166 -2.93 -13.07 -13.91
C VAL A 166 -2.01 -14.25 -14.21
N GLY A 167 -2.06 -14.73 -15.45
CA GLY A 167 -1.36 -15.94 -15.86
C GLY A 167 -2.19 -17.21 -15.71
N SER A 168 -1.53 -18.35 -15.81
CA SER A 168 -2.18 -19.67 -15.75
C SER A 168 -1.21 -20.76 -15.33
N GLY A 169 -1.72 -21.84 -14.73
CA GLY A 169 -0.91 -22.99 -14.34
C GLY A 169 0.21 -22.60 -13.36
N GLY A 170 1.42 -23.09 -13.62
CA GLY A 170 2.59 -22.78 -12.79
C GLY A 170 2.99 -21.30 -12.81
N ASP A 171 2.63 -20.54 -13.84
CA ASP A 171 3.02 -19.14 -13.97
C ASP A 171 1.96 -18.17 -13.44
N LEU A 172 0.91 -18.64 -12.78
CA LEU A 172 -0.07 -17.74 -12.17
C LEU A 172 0.54 -16.98 -10.98
N THR A 173 0.34 -15.66 -10.91
CA THR A 173 0.49 -14.82 -9.70
C THR A 173 -0.85 -14.18 -9.36
N ALA A 174 -1.07 -13.92 -8.08
CA ALA A 174 -2.14 -13.11 -7.57
C ALA A 174 -1.60 -11.98 -6.69
N LEU A 175 -2.38 -10.90 -6.57
CA LEU A 175 -2.13 -9.81 -5.64
C LEU A 175 -3.38 -9.57 -4.79
N SER A 176 -3.18 -9.58 -3.47
CA SER A 176 -4.19 -9.19 -2.49
C SER A 176 -3.72 -8.01 -1.67
N LEU A 177 -4.56 -7.00 -1.51
CA LEU A 177 -4.37 -5.84 -0.65
C LEU A 177 -5.45 -5.80 0.44
N TRP A 178 -5.03 -5.53 1.67
CA TRP A 178 -5.92 -5.38 2.82
C TRP A 178 -5.33 -4.39 3.83
N SER A 179 -6.11 -3.95 4.80
CA SER A 179 -5.67 -2.96 5.77
C SER A 179 -6.18 -3.18 7.19
N LYS A 180 -5.50 -2.53 8.13
CA LYS A 180 -5.86 -2.45 9.54
C LYS A 180 -5.62 -1.03 10.05
N GLN A 181 -6.56 -0.53 10.85
CA GLN A 181 -6.39 0.74 11.53
C GLN A 181 -5.73 0.51 12.90
N ALA A 182 -4.52 1.03 13.09
CA ALA A 182 -3.82 0.96 14.37
C ALA A 182 -4.49 1.87 15.40
N ALA A 183 -4.84 1.33 16.58
CA ALA A 183 -5.42 2.11 17.66
C ALA A 183 -4.36 3.01 18.36
N ALA A 184 -3.14 2.51 18.50
CA ALA A 184 -2.02 3.17 19.14
C ALA A 184 -0.69 2.81 18.44
N ALA A 185 0.39 3.50 18.79
CA ALA A 185 1.74 3.03 18.44
C ALA A 185 1.98 1.64 19.06
N GLY A 186 2.65 0.75 18.32
CA GLY A 186 2.87 -0.63 18.75
C GLY A 186 3.04 -1.60 17.58
N SER A 187 3.13 -2.88 17.90
CA SER A 187 3.23 -3.96 16.91
C SER A 187 1.86 -4.51 16.54
N TYR A 188 1.68 -4.77 15.25
CA TYR A 188 0.47 -5.31 14.65
C TYR A 188 0.86 -6.43 13.70
N THR A 189 0.04 -7.47 13.68
CA THR A 189 0.04 -8.50 12.64
C THR A 189 -1.12 -8.21 11.68
N LEU A 190 -0.83 -8.26 10.38
CA LEU A 190 -1.81 -8.24 9.30
C LEU A 190 -1.81 -9.61 8.62
N GLY A 191 -2.97 -10.17 8.31
CA GLY A 191 -3.08 -11.60 8.00
C GLY A 191 -3.29 -12.47 9.25
N ASP A 192 -3.59 -13.75 9.05
CA ASP A 192 -3.87 -14.70 10.14
C ASP A 192 -3.50 -16.14 9.72
N ASP A 193 -3.57 -17.09 10.64
CA ASP A 193 -3.40 -18.50 10.31
C ASP A 193 -4.56 -18.99 9.42
N ASN A 194 -4.24 -19.78 8.40
CA ASN A 194 -5.19 -20.35 7.44
C ASN A 194 -6.02 -19.31 6.65
N ASP A 195 -5.46 -18.13 6.37
CA ASP A 195 -6.10 -17.10 5.57
C ASP A 195 -6.00 -17.35 4.05
N LEU A 196 -5.12 -18.27 3.63
CA LEU A 196 -5.12 -18.85 2.30
C LEU A 196 -5.91 -20.17 2.26
N SER A 197 -6.58 -20.43 1.14
CA SER A 197 -7.40 -21.63 0.93
C SER A 197 -6.62 -22.97 0.88
N GLY A 198 -5.35 -22.98 1.27
CA GLY A 198 -4.48 -24.15 1.36
C GLY A 198 -3.01 -23.78 1.12
N ASP A 199 -2.10 -24.69 1.46
CA ASP A 199 -0.65 -24.44 1.45
C ASP A 199 -0.14 -24.03 0.07
N ILE A 200 0.65 -22.96 0.03
CA ILE A 200 1.32 -22.46 -1.18
C ILE A 200 2.48 -21.53 -0.80
N ASP A 201 3.34 -21.25 -1.77
CA ASP A 201 4.28 -20.14 -1.70
C ASP A 201 3.56 -18.78 -1.70
N TRP A 202 4.02 -17.88 -0.83
CA TRP A 202 3.58 -16.49 -0.75
C TRP A 202 4.71 -15.60 -0.22
N CYS A 203 4.64 -14.31 -0.48
CA CYS A 203 5.41 -13.30 0.24
C CYS A 203 4.56 -12.03 0.36
N CYS A 204 4.83 -11.21 1.36
CA CYS A 204 4.02 -10.03 1.63
C CYS A 204 4.85 -8.87 2.15
N VAL A 205 4.29 -7.67 2.00
CA VAL A 205 4.84 -6.40 2.46
C VAL A 205 3.75 -5.60 3.14
N ALA A 206 4.14 -4.77 4.10
CA ALA A 206 3.22 -3.87 4.80
C ALA A 206 3.81 -2.47 4.90
N VAL A 207 2.94 -1.47 4.88
CA VAL A 207 3.30 -0.05 5.06
C VAL A 207 2.40 0.56 6.13
N SER A 208 3.01 1.12 7.16
CA SER A 208 2.35 1.96 8.17
C SER A 208 2.31 3.40 7.66
N ILE A 209 1.10 3.94 7.54
CA ILE A 209 0.85 5.29 7.03
C ILE A 209 0.47 6.19 8.20
N ALA A 210 1.29 7.21 8.47
CA ALA A 210 1.02 8.21 9.48
C ALA A 210 -0.17 9.10 9.06
N PRO A 211 -1.14 9.32 9.97
CA PRO A 211 -2.20 10.29 9.70
C PRO A 211 -1.65 11.71 9.77
N ALA A 212 -2.23 12.61 8.99
CA ALA A 212 -2.03 14.04 9.16
C ALA A 212 -2.34 14.42 10.60
N ALA A 213 -1.42 15.17 11.22
CA ALA A 213 -1.63 15.77 12.52
C ALA A 213 -3.04 16.37 12.56
N ALA A 214 -3.79 16.09 13.62
CA ALA A 214 -5.01 16.84 13.86
C ALA A 214 -4.58 18.31 13.85
N GLY A 215 -5.05 19.08 12.87
CA GLY A 215 -4.73 20.49 12.80
C GLY A 215 -4.96 21.04 14.19
N SER A 216 -3.97 21.69 14.79
CA SER A 216 -4.27 22.62 15.86
C SER A 216 -5.27 23.57 15.22
N GLY A 217 -6.55 23.36 15.50
CA GLY A 217 -7.60 24.26 15.06
C GLY A 217 -7.10 25.62 15.49
N GLY A 218 -6.72 26.45 14.51
CA GLY A 218 -5.98 27.65 14.78
C GLY A 218 -6.73 28.35 15.88
N ALA A 219 -6.13 28.46 17.06
CA ALA A 219 -6.64 29.36 18.05
C ALA A 219 -6.66 30.69 17.31
N LEU A 220 -7.85 31.16 16.95
CA LEU A 220 -8.03 32.54 16.50
C LEU A 220 -7.24 33.35 17.53
N PRO A 221 -6.27 34.18 17.11
CA PRO A 221 -5.47 34.93 18.06
C PRO A 221 -6.46 35.60 18.99
N MET A 222 -6.35 35.31 20.28
CA MET A 222 -7.18 35.90 21.33
C MET A 222 -7.02 37.41 21.16
N ALA A 223 -7.96 38.05 20.48
CA ALA A 223 -8.02 39.49 20.40
C ALA A 223 -8.23 39.93 21.85
N GLN A 224 -7.17 40.49 22.43
CA GLN A 224 -7.16 41.20 23.69
C GLN A 224 -8.23 42.30 23.61
N ASN A 225 -9.48 41.98 23.91
CA ASN A 225 -10.53 42.98 24.08
C ASN A 225 -10.28 43.65 25.42
N PHE A 226 -9.49 44.71 25.34
CA PHE A 226 -9.36 45.75 26.33
C PHE A 226 -10.74 46.08 26.92
N TYR A 227 -10.85 45.92 28.24
CA TYR A 227 -11.92 46.46 29.06
C TYR A 227 -12.06 47.96 28.79
N TYR A 228 -13.11 48.37 28.07
CA TYR A 228 -13.58 49.75 28.12
C TYR A 228 -14.83 49.80 29.01
N ARG A 229 -14.63 49.85 30.34
CA ARG A 229 -15.64 50.36 31.26
C ARG A 229 -15.74 51.87 31.04
N ARG A 230 -16.64 52.31 30.16
CA ARG A 230 -17.11 53.70 30.18
C ARG A 230 -18.18 53.81 31.27
N ARG A 231 -17.79 54.36 32.42
CA ARG A 231 -18.74 54.92 33.38
C ARG A 231 -19.49 56.05 32.66
N VAL A 232 -20.81 56.02 32.70
CA VAL A 232 -21.63 57.20 32.46
C VAL A 232 -22.26 57.54 33.80
N SER A 233 -21.90 58.73 34.28
CA SER A 233 -22.54 59.48 35.35
C SER A 233 -23.96 59.86 34.99
#